data_AF-A0A9N9UBI9-F1
#
_entry.id   AF-A0A9N9UBI9-F1
#
_cell.length_a   1.000
_cell.length_b   1.000
_cell.length_c   1.000
_cell.angle_alpha   90.00
_cell.angle_beta   90.00
_cell.angle_gamma   90.00
#
_symmetry.space_group_name_H-M   'P 1'
#
loop_
_entity.id
_entity.type
_entity.pdbx_description
1 polymer ?
#
loop_
_entity_poly.entity_id
_entity_poly.type
_entity_poly.pdbx_seq_one_letter_code
_entity_poly.pdbx_strand_id
1 'polypeptide(L)'
;MKAIGLFLGAFVGTTVAHGTVQSFKTDGVSNGGWLLDYYYMIKNGQTPPKVAGWYAENLDNGFVAPDAYQSPDIICHKAAKPGETSAKVAAGGTVEFQWTDWPHPGPMFTYVAKCSNNDCTTVDKTSLKWVKIDEAGIDYATQEWAATKMQKNGNKWTTKVPASLAPGKYVFRHETIGVHGSGSANGAQNYPQCLNIEVTGSGTANPSGVAYNQLYTADHPGILFNPYTTITNYVMPGPTLWKG
;
A
#
# COMPACT_ATOMS: atom_id res chain seq x y z
N MET A 1 40.30 -13.82 43.71
CA MET A 1 39.40 -14.30 42.64
C MET A 1 38.36 -13.22 42.39
N LYS A 2 38.41 -12.54 41.23
CA LYS A 2 37.39 -11.57 40.82
C LYS A 2 36.33 -12.33 40.02
N ALA A 3 35.10 -12.37 40.50
CA ALA A 3 33.98 -12.92 39.75
C ALA A 3 33.53 -11.89 38.70
N ILE A 4 33.66 -12.25 37.43
CA ILE A 4 33.10 -11.49 36.30
C ILE A 4 31.66 -11.99 36.14
N GLY A 5 30.69 -11.15 36.51
CA GLY A 5 29.28 -11.40 36.25
C GLY A 5 28.96 -11.08 34.79
N LEU A 6 28.65 -12.12 34.01
CA LEU A 6 28.20 -12.00 32.63
C LEU A 6 26.71 -11.62 32.64
N PHE A 7 26.37 -10.37 32.29
CA PHE A 7 24.99 -9.98 32.03
C PHE A 7 24.59 -10.50 30.63
N LEU A 8 23.76 -11.56 30.60
CA LEU A 8 23.00 -11.90 29.40
C LEU A 8 21.89 -10.85 29.23
N GLY A 9 22.11 -9.89 28.32
CA GLY A 9 21.03 -9.04 27.84
C GLY A 9 20.10 -9.86 26.95
N ALA A 10 18.88 -10.14 27.43
CA ALA A 10 17.83 -10.68 26.58
C ALA A 10 17.40 -9.61 25.58
N PHE A 11 17.74 -9.78 24.31
CA PHE A 11 17.11 -9.03 23.22
C PHE A 11 15.65 -9.45 23.15
N VAL A 12 14.76 -8.64 23.71
CA VAL A 12 13.32 -8.75 23.44
C VAL A 12 13.13 -8.28 22.00
N GLY A 13 13.04 -9.23 21.06
CA GLY A 13 12.63 -8.92 19.69
C GLY A 13 11.22 -8.32 19.74
N THR A 14 11.07 -7.07 19.33
CA THR A 14 9.75 -6.46 19.15
C THR A 14 9.04 -7.22 18.05
N THR A 15 8.03 -8.00 18.40
CA THR A 15 7.16 -8.64 17.41
C THR A 15 6.35 -7.53 16.72
N VAL A 16 6.76 -7.19 15.50
CA VAL A 16 6.02 -6.25 14.65
C VAL A 16 4.74 -6.95 14.22
N ALA A 17 3.60 -6.45 14.69
CA ALA A 17 2.31 -7.05 14.37
C ALA A 17 1.75 -6.54 13.03
N HIS A 18 2.16 -5.36 12.55
CA HIS A 18 1.57 -4.69 11.38
C HIS A 18 2.59 -3.77 10.69
N GLY A 19 2.28 -3.21 9.52
CA GLY A 19 3.25 -2.40 8.79
C GLY A 19 2.68 -1.30 7.88
N THR A 20 3.59 -0.42 7.44
CA THR A 20 3.30 0.72 6.56
C THR A 20 4.45 0.96 5.57
N VAL A 21 4.21 1.70 4.49
CA VAL A 21 5.25 2.13 3.55
C VAL A 21 5.99 3.34 4.14
N GLN A 22 7.26 3.17 4.49
CA GLN A 22 8.08 4.22 5.11
C GLN A 22 8.80 5.11 4.09
N SER A 23 9.14 4.53 2.94
CA SER A 23 9.82 5.24 1.85
C SER A 23 9.53 4.54 0.53
N PHE A 24 9.86 5.21 -0.56
CA PHE A 24 9.75 4.62 -1.88
C PHE A 24 10.79 5.21 -2.82
N LYS A 25 11.08 4.51 -3.92
CA LYS A 25 11.92 5.02 -5.00
C LYS A 25 11.14 5.12 -6.29
N THR A 26 11.36 6.20 -7.02
CA THR A 26 10.85 6.39 -8.38
C THR A 26 12.04 6.47 -9.32
N ASP A 27 12.15 5.51 -10.25
CA ASP A 27 13.31 5.36 -11.14
C ASP A 27 14.66 5.42 -10.39
N GLY A 28 14.71 4.77 -9.22
CA GLY A 28 15.89 4.73 -8.34
C GLY A 28 16.07 5.94 -7.41
N VAL A 29 15.30 7.02 -7.59
CA VAL A 29 15.37 8.24 -6.75
C VAL A 29 14.57 8.04 -5.46
N SER A 30 15.22 8.19 -4.31
CA SER A 30 14.60 8.04 -2.99
C SER A 30 13.63 9.17 -2.64
N ASN A 31 12.48 8.79 -2.07
CA ASN A 31 11.43 9.68 -1.60
C ASN A 31 10.91 9.20 -0.22
N GLY A 32 10.51 10.14 0.64
CA GLY A 32 9.92 9.84 1.94
C GLY A 32 8.43 9.48 1.84
N GLY A 33 8.01 8.45 2.58
CA GLY A 33 6.60 8.18 2.85
C GLY A 33 6.08 9.04 4.02
N TRP A 34 4.85 8.79 4.45
CA TRP A 34 4.33 9.35 5.69
C TRP A 34 4.72 8.45 6.87
N LEU A 35 5.44 9.00 7.85
CA LEU A 35 5.90 8.27 9.02
C LEU A 35 5.01 8.59 10.23
N LEU A 36 4.80 7.60 11.11
CA LEU A 36 4.04 7.78 12.35
C LEU A 36 4.60 8.93 13.22
N ASP A 37 5.93 9.09 13.24
CA ASP A 37 6.59 10.18 13.96
C ASP A 37 6.10 11.56 13.49
N TYR A 38 5.74 11.72 12.22
CA TYR A 38 5.25 12.99 11.69
C TYR A 38 3.89 13.38 12.28
N TYR A 39 3.04 12.41 12.62
CA TYR A 39 1.81 12.66 13.37
C TYR A 39 2.13 13.22 14.76
N TYR A 40 3.07 12.61 15.48
CA TYR A 40 3.46 13.07 16.81
C TYR A 40 4.20 14.41 16.79
N MET A 41 4.99 14.70 15.75
CA MET A 41 5.56 16.03 15.52
C MET A 41 4.45 17.09 15.50
N ILE A 42 3.39 16.87 14.72
CA ILE A 42 2.24 17.80 14.66
C ILE A 42 1.59 17.98 16.04
N LYS A 43 1.34 16.87 16.76
CA LYS A 43 0.73 16.93 18.11
C LYS A 43 1.60 17.68 19.12
N ASN A 44 2.91 17.66 18.93
CA ASN A 44 3.88 18.36 19.77
C ASN A 44 4.21 19.78 19.27
N GLY A 45 3.43 20.33 18.32
CA GLY A 45 3.61 21.69 17.80
C GLY A 45 4.81 21.85 16.85
N GLN A 46 5.36 20.75 16.34
CA GLN A 46 6.45 20.75 15.36
C GLN A 46 5.92 20.63 13.94
N THR A 47 6.72 21.06 12.96
CA THR A 47 6.40 20.94 11.54
C THR A 47 7.12 19.73 10.94
N PRO A 48 6.41 18.68 10.48
CA PRO A 48 7.03 17.55 9.80
C PRO A 48 7.55 17.96 8.41
N PRO A 49 8.46 17.16 7.81
CA PRO A 49 8.87 17.38 6.42
C PRO A 49 7.68 17.20 5.48
N LYS A 50 7.66 18.00 4.41
CA LYS A 50 6.68 17.83 3.33
C LYS A 50 7.02 16.61 2.49
N VAL A 51 6.11 15.66 2.43
CA VAL A 51 6.31 14.37 1.74
C VAL A 51 5.21 14.10 0.71
N ALA A 52 5.53 13.22 -0.23
CA ALA A 52 4.58 12.78 -1.25
C ALA A 52 3.62 11.70 -0.72
N GLY A 53 4.02 11.00 0.35
CA GLY A 53 3.16 10.08 1.08
C GLY A 53 2.02 10.80 1.78
N TRP A 54 0.84 10.19 1.74
CA TRP A 54 -0.37 10.76 2.33
C TRP A 54 -0.34 10.64 3.85
N TYR A 55 -0.78 11.70 4.53
CA TYR A 55 -1.10 11.65 5.96
C TYR A 55 -2.12 10.55 6.22
N ALA A 56 -1.97 9.82 7.32
CA ALA A 56 -2.97 8.88 7.83
C ALA A 56 -2.86 8.72 9.36
N GLU A 57 -3.96 8.31 10.00
CA GLU A 57 -4.05 8.09 11.46
C GLU A 57 -4.12 6.60 11.83
N ASN A 58 -3.37 5.76 11.13
CA ASN A 58 -3.12 4.37 11.53
C ASN A 58 -2.03 4.28 12.60
N LEU A 59 -2.29 4.90 13.75
CA LEU A 59 -1.31 5.05 14.85
C LEU A 59 -0.89 3.72 15.48
N ASP A 60 -1.69 2.68 15.25
CA ASP A 60 -1.47 1.28 15.61
C ASP A 60 -0.71 0.49 14.54
N ASN A 61 -0.28 1.14 13.44
CA ASN A 61 0.08 0.53 12.17
C ASN A 61 -1.01 -0.41 11.62
N GLY A 62 -2.26 -0.23 12.06
CA GLY A 62 -3.37 -1.15 11.80
C GLY A 62 -3.90 -1.09 10.37
N PHE A 63 -5.07 -1.70 10.19
CA PHE A 63 -5.71 -1.91 8.89
C PHE A 63 -7.07 -1.19 8.77
N VAL A 64 -7.64 -1.26 7.58
CA VAL A 64 -9.06 -1.01 7.29
C VAL A 64 -9.75 -2.36 7.09
N ALA A 65 -10.87 -2.59 7.76
CA ALA A 65 -11.61 -3.86 7.70
C ALA A 65 -12.73 -3.84 6.62
N PRO A 66 -13.27 -5.00 6.22
CA PRO A 66 -14.34 -5.10 5.24
C PRO A 66 -15.61 -4.27 5.50
N ASP A 67 -15.99 -4.08 6.76
CA ASP A 67 -17.12 -3.21 7.14
C ASP A 67 -16.91 -1.73 6.76
N ALA A 68 -15.67 -1.31 6.56
CA ALA A 68 -15.29 0.03 6.14
C ALA A 68 -15.00 0.14 4.62
N TYR A 69 -15.27 -0.88 3.81
CA TYR A 69 -15.06 -0.81 2.35
C TYR A 69 -15.93 0.24 1.63
N GLN A 70 -17.03 0.65 2.27
CA GLN A 70 -17.90 1.72 1.75
C GLN A 70 -17.57 3.09 2.39
N SER A 71 -16.57 3.15 3.26
CA SER A 71 -16.09 4.38 3.92
C SER A 71 -14.89 4.98 3.17
N PRO A 72 -14.71 6.31 3.18
CA PRO A 72 -13.51 6.97 2.64
C PRO A 72 -12.16 6.52 3.22
N ASP A 73 -12.15 5.73 4.31
CA ASP A 73 -10.91 5.18 4.88
C ASP A 73 -10.26 4.13 3.99
N ILE A 74 -11.02 3.39 3.17
CA ILE A 74 -10.44 2.38 2.25
C ILE A 74 -9.61 3.00 1.12
N ILE A 75 -9.77 4.31 0.89
CA ILE A 75 -9.13 5.06 -0.19
C ILE A 75 -7.62 5.10 0.01
N CYS A 76 -7.18 5.72 1.10
CA CYS A 76 -5.78 6.00 1.40
C CYS A 76 -5.47 5.82 2.90
N HIS A 77 -6.25 4.98 3.59
CA HIS A 77 -6.24 4.75 5.02
C HIS A 77 -7.06 5.76 5.86
N LYS A 78 -7.23 5.40 7.14
CA LYS A 78 -7.92 6.13 8.22
C LYS A 78 -7.57 7.62 8.21
N ALA A 79 -8.60 8.47 8.09
CA ALA A 79 -8.49 9.93 8.14
C ALA A 79 -7.50 10.54 7.12
N ALA A 80 -7.17 9.82 6.05
CA ALA A 80 -6.06 10.21 5.21
C ALA A 80 -6.29 11.52 4.45
N LYS A 81 -5.21 12.29 4.29
CA LYS A 81 -5.15 13.56 3.55
C LYS A 81 -4.01 13.56 2.54
N PRO A 82 -4.15 14.28 1.40
CA PRO A 82 -3.12 14.27 0.38
C PRO A 82 -1.75 14.70 0.87
N GLY A 83 -0.70 14.08 0.32
CA GLY A 83 0.69 14.52 0.52
C GLY A 83 0.91 15.93 -0.04
N GLU A 84 1.91 16.63 0.50
CA GLU A 84 2.19 18.03 0.16
C GLU A 84 3.14 18.21 -1.03
N THR A 85 3.79 17.13 -1.47
CA THR A 85 4.69 17.13 -2.63
C THR A 85 4.31 16.02 -3.61
N SER A 86 5.06 15.88 -4.70
CA SER A 86 4.91 14.78 -5.66
C SER A 86 6.30 14.29 -6.08
N ALA A 87 6.48 12.98 -6.15
CA ALA A 87 7.65 12.37 -6.78
C ALA A 87 7.46 12.31 -8.31
N LYS A 88 8.50 11.99 -9.07
CA LYS A 88 8.43 11.88 -10.54
C LYS A 88 8.85 10.49 -10.99
N VAL A 89 8.08 9.91 -11.91
CA VAL A 89 8.41 8.63 -12.55
C VAL A 89 8.13 8.73 -14.05
N ALA A 90 8.92 8.08 -14.89
CA ALA A 90 8.58 7.91 -16.28
C ALA A 90 7.48 6.84 -16.45
N ALA A 91 6.56 7.03 -17.40
CA ALA A 91 5.78 5.91 -17.92
C ALA A 91 6.75 4.83 -18.45
N GLY A 92 6.57 3.58 -18.03
CA GLY A 92 7.52 2.49 -18.27
C GLY A 92 8.61 2.34 -17.21
N GLY A 93 8.76 3.34 -16.34
CA GLY A 93 9.64 3.34 -15.17
C GLY A 93 9.10 2.49 -14.02
N THR A 94 9.72 2.63 -12.84
CA THR A 94 9.42 1.78 -11.68
C THR A 94 9.19 2.59 -10.41
N VAL A 95 8.28 2.08 -9.57
CA VAL A 95 8.08 2.54 -8.19
C VAL A 95 8.39 1.38 -7.25
N GLU A 96 9.45 1.49 -6.45
CA GLU A 96 9.83 0.53 -5.39
C GLU A 96 9.30 1.04 -4.05
N PHE A 97 8.40 0.30 -3.41
CA PHE A 97 7.84 0.59 -2.10
C PHE A 97 8.63 -0.14 -1.02
N GLN A 98 9.10 0.58 0.00
CA GLN A 98 9.76 0.01 1.17
C GLN A 98 8.79 0.01 2.35
N TRP A 99 8.37 -1.19 2.75
CA TRP A 99 7.58 -1.41 3.95
C TRP A 99 8.47 -1.49 5.19
N THR A 100 7.87 -1.26 6.36
CA THR A 100 8.39 -1.83 7.62
C THR A 100 8.46 -3.36 7.53
N ASP A 101 9.04 -4.00 8.55
CA ASP A 101 8.91 -5.45 8.69
C ASP A 101 7.45 -5.89 8.58
N TRP A 102 7.20 -6.89 7.72
CA TRP A 102 5.86 -7.32 7.36
C TRP A 102 5.58 -8.76 7.85
N PRO A 103 4.52 -9.01 8.65
CA PRO A 103 4.31 -10.32 9.28
C PRO A 103 3.21 -11.18 8.64
N HIS A 104 2.46 -10.68 7.66
CA HIS A 104 1.20 -11.32 7.22
C HIS A 104 1.24 -11.86 5.79
N PRO A 105 0.62 -13.04 5.53
CA PRO A 105 0.36 -13.49 4.17
C PRO A 105 -0.71 -12.61 3.52
N GLY A 106 -0.62 -12.42 2.20
CA GLY A 106 -1.58 -11.61 1.47
C GLY A 106 -1.22 -11.36 0.01
N PRO A 107 -2.20 -11.04 -0.84
CA PRO A 107 -1.95 -10.46 -2.15
C PRO A 107 -1.37 -9.04 -2.04
N MET A 108 -0.69 -8.61 -3.10
CA MET A 108 -0.20 -7.24 -3.29
C MET A 108 -0.93 -6.57 -4.46
N PHE A 109 -1.15 -5.27 -4.37
CA PHE A 109 -1.78 -4.46 -5.40
C PHE A 109 -1.12 -3.10 -5.53
N THR A 110 -1.15 -2.55 -6.74
CA THR A 110 -0.91 -1.12 -6.96
C THR A 110 -1.96 -0.57 -7.92
N TYR A 111 -2.58 0.52 -7.51
CA TYR A 111 -3.56 1.27 -8.30
C TYR A 111 -3.05 2.68 -8.58
N VAL A 112 -3.52 3.29 -9.66
CA VAL A 112 -3.34 4.71 -9.94
C VAL A 112 -4.70 5.39 -10.11
N ALA A 113 -4.79 6.65 -9.69
CA ALA A 113 -5.92 7.52 -9.97
C ALA A 113 -5.41 8.89 -10.41
N LYS A 114 -5.86 9.37 -11.57
CA LYS A 114 -5.47 10.68 -12.08
C LYS A 114 -6.07 11.78 -11.22
N CYS A 115 -5.27 12.74 -10.79
CA CYS A 115 -5.74 13.88 -10.00
C CYS A 115 -6.42 14.88 -10.92
N SER A 116 -7.58 15.40 -10.50
CA SER A 116 -8.22 16.52 -11.18
C SER A 116 -7.29 17.74 -11.18
N ASN A 117 -7.43 18.61 -12.18
CA ASN A 117 -6.65 19.85 -12.31
C ASN A 117 -5.12 19.69 -12.33
N ASN A 118 -4.62 18.47 -12.53
CA ASN A 118 -3.19 18.15 -12.51
C ASN A 118 -2.50 18.56 -11.18
N ASP A 119 -3.21 18.44 -10.06
CA ASP A 119 -2.69 18.64 -8.71
C ASP A 119 -3.25 17.60 -7.74
N CYS A 120 -2.37 16.80 -7.14
CA CYS A 120 -2.76 15.82 -6.14
C CYS A 120 -2.72 16.37 -4.72
N THR A 121 -2.09 17.51 -4.47
CA THR A 121 -1.93 18.04 -3.10
C THR A 121 -3.22 18.59 -2.50
N THR A 122 -4.21 18.86 -3.36
CA THR A 122 -5.52 19.42 -2.98
C THR A 122 -6.70 18.54 -3.44
N VAL A 123 -6.42 17.33 -3.95
CA VAL A 123 -7.43 16.47 -4.54
C VAL A 123 -8.45 15.98 -3.51
N ASP A 124 -9.73 16.04 -3.84
CA ASP A 124 -10.76 15.32 -3.09
C ASP A 124 -10.61 13.82 -3.35
N LYS A 125 -10.14 13.10 -2.32
CA LYS A 125 -9.87 11.67 -2.39
C LYS A 125 -11.08 10.83 -2.79
N THR A 126 -12.30 11.30 -2.50
CA THR A 126 -13.54 10.57 -2.83
C THR A 126 -13.89 10.64 -4.33
N SER A 127 -13.33 11.62 -5.04
CA SER A 127 -13.51 11.79 -6.49
C SER A 127 -12.58 10.90 -7.33
N LEU A 128 -11.52 10.35 -6.72
CA LEU A 128 -10.52 9.53 -7.39
C LEU A 128 -11.13 8.27 -8.02
N LYS A 129 -10.67 7.95 -9.24
CA LYS A 129 -11.05 6.74 -9.98
C LYS A 129 -9.84 5.84 -10.15
N TRP A 130 -9.90 4.67 -9.54
CA TRP A 130 -8.79 3.75 -9.37
C TRP A 130 -8.67 2.75 -10.52
N VAL A 131 -7.48 2.69 -11.11
CA VAL A 131 -7.10 1.72 -12.15
C VAL A 131 -6.03 0.82 -11.56
N LYS A 132 -6.25 -0.49 -11.57
CA LYS A 132 -5.27 -1.47 -11.11
C LYS A 132 -4.16 -1.61 -12.16
N ILE A 133 -2.91 -1.40 -11.76
CA ILE A 133 -1.73 -1.47 -12.65
C ILE A 133 -0.74 -2.58 -12.27
N ASP A 134 -0.90 -3.15 -11.08
CA ASP A 134 -0.10 -4.27 -10.60
C ASP A 134 -0.93 -5.11 -9.64
N GLU A 135 -0.79 -6.43 -9.73
CA GLU A 135 -1.36 -7.37 -8.78
C GLU A 135 -0.56 -8.66 -8.72
N ALA A 136 -0.45 -9.22 -7.52
CA ALA A 136 0.13 -10.53 -7.30
C ALA A 136 -0.59 -11.24 -6.15
N GLY A 137 -1.00 -12.49 -6.38
CA GLY A 137 -1.69 -13.33 -5.40
C GLY A 137 -0.77 -14.34 -4.74
N ILE A 138 -1.23 -15.59 -4.69
CA ILE A 138 -0.47 -16.74 -4.18
C ILE A 138 0.16 -17.54 -5.32
N ASP A 139 1.37 -18.02 -5.10
CA ASP A 139 2.02 -19.02 -5.95
C ASP A 139 1.51 -20.41 -5.58
N TYR A 140 0.75 -21.05 -6.48
CA TYR A 140 0.13 -22.34 -6.15
C TYR A 140 1.14 -23.49 -5.96
N ALA A 141 2.33 -23.40 -6.56
CA ALA A 141 3.34 -24.45 -6.44
C ALA A 141 4.02 -24.41 -5.06
N THR A 142 4.33 -23.22 -4.57
CA THR A 142 5.01 -23.03 -3.28
C THR A 142 4.05 -22.72 -2.12
N GLN A 143 2.78 -22.43 -2.43
CA GLN A 143 1.79 -21.86 -1.51
C GLN A 143 2.24 -20.54 -0.87
N GLU A 144 3.11 -19.81 -1.56
CA GLU A 144 3.68 -18.56 -1.06
C GLU A 144 2.91 -17.35 -1.57
N TRP A 145 2.47 -16.50 -0.64
CA TRP A 145 1.80 -15.25 -0.94
C TRP A 145 2.76 -14.15 -1.42
N ALA A 146 2.26 -13.24 -2.26
CA ALA A 146 3.01 -12.08 -2.73
C ALA A 146 3.60 -11.24 -1.58
N ALA A 147 2.87 -11.03 -0.48
CA ALA A 147 3.38 -10.33 0.69
C ALA A 147 4.55 -11.06 1.38
N THR A 148 4.59 -12.40 1.32
CA THR A 148 5.73 -13.19 1.81
C THR A 148 6.94 -13.04 0.89
N LYS A 149 6.73 -12.97 -0.43
CA LYS A 149 7.80 -12.65 -1.40
C LYS A 149 8.34 -11.24 -1.17
N MET A 150 7.47 -10.26 -0.90
CA MET A 150 7.82 -8.89 -0.52
C MET A 150 8.69 -8.85 0.73
N GLN A 151 8.30 -9.58 1.79
CA GLN A 151 9.07 -9.71 3.03
C GLN A 151 10.48 -10.28 2.76
N LYS A 152 10.57 -11.39 2.03
CA LYS A 152 11.85 -12.02 1.66
C LYS A 152 12.75 -11.14 0.80
N ASN A 153 12.17 -10.19 0.07
CA ASN A 153 12.88 -9.17 -0.71
C ASN A 153 13.30 -7.95 0.14
N GLY A 154 13.47 -8.11 1.46
CA GLY A 154 13.84 -7.03 2.36
C GLY A 154 12.72 -6.01 2.56
N ASN A 155 11.47 -6.49 2.61
CA ASN A 155 10.25 -5.69 2.71
C ASN A 155 10.05 -4.70 1.54
N LYS A 156 10.41 -5.12 0.32
CA LYS A 156 10.32 -4.29 -0.90
C LYS A 156 9.40 -4.88 -1.94
N TRP A 157 8.52 -4.05 -2.47
CA TRP A 157 7.69 -4.37 -3.64
C TRP A 157 7.99 -3.39 -4.77
N THR A 158 8.20 -3.87 -5.99
CA THR A 158 8.43 -2.99 -7.15
C THR A 158 7.32 -3.15 -8.16
N THR A 159 6.64 -2.03 -8.47
CA THR A 159 5.65 -1.95 -9.53
C THR A 159 6.23 -1.24 -10.74
N LYS A 160 6.01 -1.80 -11.93
CA LYS A 160 6.31 -1.13 -13.20
C LYS A 160 5.13 -0.26 -13.62
N VAL A 161 5.38 1.02 -13.92
CA VAL A 161 4.36 1.93 -14.46
C VAL A 161 4.11 1.55 -15.92
N PRO A 162 2.86 1.34 -16.37
CA PRO A 162 2.58 1.05 -17.78
C PRO A 162 3.12 2.13 -18.72
N ALA A 163 3.85 1.74 -19.76
CA ALA A 163 4.51 2.67 -20.68
C ALA A 163 3.50 3.50 -21.51
N SER A 164 2.30 2.98 -21.72
CA SER A 164 1.22 3.67 -22.42
C SER A 164 0.48 4.69 -21.55
N LEU A 165 0.67 4.69 -20.22
CA LEU A 165 -0.03 5.60 -19.31
C LEU A 165 0.28 7.06 -19.65
N ALA A 166 -0.77 7.86 -19.86
CA ALA A 166 -0.60 9.26 -20.20
C ALA A 166 0.12 10.05 -19.10
N PRO A 167 0.96 11.05 -19.43
CA PRO A 167 1.56 11.91 -18.43
C PRO A 167 0.51 12.69 -17.63
N GLY A 168 0.90 13.11 -16.42
CA GLY A 168 0.06 13.86 -15.49
C GLY A 168 0.36 13.50 -14.03
N LYS A 169 -0.33 14.17 -13.10
CA LYS A 169 -0.24 13.83 -11.68
C LYS A 169 -1.28 12.79 -11.26
N TYR A 170 -0.81 11.78 -10.56
CA TYR A 170 -1.60 10.64 -10.11
C TYR A 170 -1.39 10.41 -8.62
N VAL A 171 -2.43 9.90 -7.95
CA VAL A 171 -2.27 9.19 -6.68
C VAL A 171 -1.98 7.73 -7.00
N PHE A 172 -0.87 7.22 -6.51
CA PHE A 172 -0.57 5.79 -6.48
C PHE A 172 -1.04 5.23 -5.15
N ARG A 173 -1.90 4.23 -5.16
CA ARG A 173 -2.38 3.50 -3.99
C ARG A 173 -1.79 2.10 -4.02
N HIS A 174 -0.78 1.87 -3.18
CA HIS A 174 -0.16 0.56 -2.98
C HIS A 174 -0.78 -0.12 -1.76
N GLU A 175 -1.07 -1.42 -1.84
CA GLU A 175 -1.80 -2.11 -0.79
C GLU A 175 -1.39 -3.59 -0.71
N THR A 176 -1.36 -4.09 0.50
CA THR A 176 -1.47 -5.52 0.81
C THR A 176 -2.74 -5.79 1.58
N ILE A 177 -3.31 -6.99 1.43
CA ILE A 177 -4.43 -7.45 2.24
C ILE A 177 -3.95 -8.63 3.08
N GLY A 178 -3.85 -8.45 4.40
CA GLY A 178 -3.59 -9.53 5.33
C GLY A 178 -4.76 -10.52 5.32
N VAL A 179 -4.53 -11.75 4.85
CA VAL A 179 -5.59 -12.78 4.70
C VAL A 179 -5.64 -13.78 5.84
N HIS A 180 -4.78 -13.68 6.85
CA HIS A 180 -4.74 -14.63 7.97
C HIS A 180 -6.06 -14.70 8.76
N GLY A 181 -6.87 -13.63 8.76
CA GLY A 181 -8.20 -13.60 9.36
C GLY A 181 -9.35 -13.88 8.39
N SER A 182 -9.09 -14.06 7.08
CA SER A 182 -10.13 -14.13 6.03
C SER A 182 -11.10 -15.31 6.13
N GLY A 183 -10.85 -16.29 7.01
CA GLY A 183 -11.79 -17.38 7.28
C GLY A 183 -13.07 -16.95 7.98
N SER A 184 -13.09 -15.74 8.54
CA SER A 184 -14.24 -15.15 9.23
C SER A 184 -14.71 -13.90 8.52
N ALA A 185 -16.02 -13.64 8.55
CA ALA A 185 -16.57 -12.37 8.09
C ALA A 185 -15.87 -11.19 8.80
N ASN A 186 -15.58 -10.13 8.04
CA ASN A 186 -14.81 -8.96 8.50
C ASN A 186 -13.36 -9.23 8.93
N GLY A 187 -12.81 -10.41 8.63
CA GLY A 187 -11.48 -10.82 9.11
C GLY A 187 -10.31 -10.47 8.20
N ALA A 188 -10.55 -10.07 6.94
CA ALA A 188 -9.50 -9.56 6.05
C ALA A 188 -9.00 -8.19 6.54
N GLN A 189 -7.73 -7.86 6.28
CA GLN A 189 -7.10 -6.65 6.79
C GLN A 189 -6.43 -5.87 5.66
N ASN A 190 -6.98 -4.73 5.27
CA ASN A 190 -6.45 -3.91 4.18
C ASN A 190 -5.47 -2.85 4.68
N TYR A 191 -4.34 -2.69 3.98
CA TYR A 191 -3.29 -1.72 4.32
C TYR A 191 -2.99 -0.79 3.15
N PRO A 192 -3.92 0.10 2.75
CA PRO A 192 -3.70 1.02 1.64
C PRO A 192 -2.73 2.15 2.03
N GLN A 193 -1.75 2.40 1.18
CA GLN A 193 -0.76 3.48 1.29
C GLN A 193 -0.78 4.33 0.02
N CYS A 194 -1.03 5.63 0.15
CA CYS A 194 -1.14 6.53 -0.99
C CYS A 194 0.07 7.46 -1.12
N LEU A 195 0.51 7.67 -2.36
CA LEU A 195 1.63 8.53 -2.74
C LEU A 195 1.22 9.43 -3.92
N ASN A 196 1.63 10.69 -3.89
CA ASN A 196 1.51 11.59 -5.05
C ASN A 196 2.69 11.41 -6.00
N ILE A 197 2.42 11.08 -7.26
CA ILE A 197 3.45 10.87 -8.28
C ILE A 197 3.05 11.52 -9.61
N GLU A 198 3.94 12.33 -10.15
CA GLU A 198 3.88 12.86 -11.52
C GLU A 198 4.46 11.83 -12.48
N VAL A 199 3.60 11.28 -13.34
CA VAL A 199 4.00 10.42 -14.46
C VAL A 199 4.41 11.31 -15.63
N THR A 200 5.61 11.07 -16.16
CA THR A 200 6.18 11.76 -17.31
C THR A 200 6.30 10.82 -18.51
N GLY A 201 6.63 11.35 -19.69
CA GLY A 201 6.82 10.57 -20.92
C GLY A 201 5.76 10.86 -21.99
N SER A 202 5.58 9.93 -22.92
CA SER A 202 4.78 10.10 -24.15
C SER A 202 3.60 9.14 -24.27
N GLY A 203 3.27 8.40 -23.21
CA GLY A 203 2.06 7.58 -23.18
C GLY A 203 0.80 8.42 -23.46
N THR A 204 -0.26 7.78 -23.94
CA THR A 204 -1.51 8.44 -24.35
C THR A 204 -2.76 7.79 -23.77
N ALA A 205 -2.63 6.64 -23.13
CA ALA A 205 -3.75 5.89 -22.57
C ALA A 205 -4.29 6.57 -21.30
N ASN A 206 -5.62 6.69 -21.24
CA ASN A 206 -6.36 7.22 -20.09
C ASN A 206 -7.45 6.20 -19.69
N PRO A 207 -7.07 5.06 -19.08
CA PRO A 207 -8.02 4.02 -18.69
C PRO A 207 -9.07 4.56 -17.72
N SER A 208 -10.31 4.10 -17.86
CA SER A 208 -11.37 4.38 -16.89
C SER A 208 -11.10 3.60 -15.60
N GLY A 209 -11.16 4.29 -14.46
CA GLY A 209 -11.06 3.67 -13.14
C GLY A 209 -12.42 3.48 -12.46
N VAL A 210 -12.42 2.79 -11.33
CA VAL A 210 -13.60 2.59 -10.47
C VAL A 210 -13.57 3.49 -9.24
N ALA A 211 -14.73 3.81 -8.67
CA ALA A 211 -14.79 4.52 -7.39
C ALA A 211 -14.27 3.63 -6.25
N TYR A 212 -13.85 4.24 -5.14
CA TYR A 212 -13.29 3.49 -4.00
C TYR A 212 -14.27 2.44 -3.43
N ASN A 213 -15.56 2.77 -3.42
CA ASN A 213 -16.63 1.93 -2.91
C ASN A 213 -16.96 0.74 -3.82
N GLN A 214 -16.31 0.65 -4.98
CA GLN A 214 -16.39 -0.45 -5.93
C GLN A 214 -15.11 -1.31 -5.95
N LEU A 215 -14.09 -0.96 -5.14
CA LEU A 215 -12.86 -1.74 -5.08
C LEU A 215 -13.13 -3.13 -4.49
N TYR A 216 -13.81 -3.19 -3.34
CA TYR A 216 -13.94 -4.42 -2.58
C TYR A 216 -15.36 -4.61 -2.04
N THR A 217 -15.81 -5.86 -1.98
CA THR A 217 -17.01 -6.27 -1.24
C THR A 217 -16.59 -7.27 -0.15
N ALA A 218 -17.28 -7.24 0.99
CA ALA A 218 -16.92 -8.06 2.16
C ALA A 218 -17.10 -9.57 1.93
N ASP A 219 -17.97 -9.95 0.99
CA ASP A 219 -18.29 -11.33 0.59
C ASP A 219 -17.49 -11.82 -0.63
N HIS A 220 -16.58 -11.00 -1.17
CA HIS A 220 -15.76 -11.38 -2.31
C HIS A 220 -14.94 -12.65 -1.98
N PRO A 221 -14.82 -13.65 -2.88
CA PRO A 221 -14.12 -14.92 -2.61
C PRO A 221 -12.61 -14.77 -2.36
N GLY A 222 -12.03 -13.63 -2.68
CA GLY A 222 -10.65 -13.26 -2.31
C GLY A 222 -10.52 -12.54 -0.95
N ILE A 223 -11.64 -12.17 -0.32
CA ILE A 223 -11.73 -11.46 0.97
C ILE A 223 -12.22 -12.39 2.07
N LEU A 224 -13.30 -13.15 1.82
CA LEU A 224 -13.87 -14.14 2.73
C LEU A 224 -13.65 -15.55 2.16
N PHE A 225 -12.63 -16.25 2.69
CA PHE A 225 -12.25 -17.59 2.27
C PHE A 225 -11.36 -18.24 3.34
N ASN A 226 -11.17 -19.56 3.30
CA ASN A 226 -10.23 -20.24 4.20
C ASN A 226 -8.79 -20.17 3.64
N PRO A 227 -7.86 -19.42 4.27
CA PRO A 227 -6.46 -19.36 3.83
C PRO A 227 -5.63 -20.56 4.31
N TYR A 228 -6.17 -21.42 5.19
CA TYR A 228 -5.48 -22.54 5.84
C TYR A 228 -5.74 -23.88 5.14
N THR A 229 -5.79 -23.85 3.81
CA THR A 229 -5.91 -25.02 2.94
C THR A 229 -4.95 -24.89 1.77
N THR A 230 -4.73 -25.97 1.01
CA THR A 230 -4.04 -25.86 -0.27
C THR A 230 -4.92 -25.07 -1.24
N ILE A 231 -4.46 -23.88 -1.60
CA ILE A 231 -5.17 -23.01 -2.54
C ILE A 231 -4.73 -23.40 -3.95
N THR A 232 -5.71 -23.76 -4.77
CA THR A 232 -5.52 -24.06 -6.21
C THR A 232 -6.09 -22.96 -7.11
N ASN A 233 -6.90 -22.07 -6.53
CA ASN A 233 -7.47 -20.91 -7.20
C ASN A 233 -7.74 -19.81 -6.17
N TYR A 234 -7.11 -18.65 -6.33
CA TYR A 234 -7.36 -17.44 -5.57
C TYR A 234 -7.94 -16.38 -6.50
N VAL A 235 -9.18 -15.96 -6.22
CA VAL A 235 -9.86 -14.92 -6.99
C VAL A 235 -9.39 -13.56 -6.47
N MET A 236 -8.54 -12.87 -7.25
CA MET A 236 -8.02 -11.56 -6.87
C MET A 236 -9.18 -10.56 -6.68
N PRO A 237 -9.30 -9.89 -5.51
CA PRO A 237 -10.26 -8.82 -5.32
C PRO A 237 -9.87 -7.56 -6.12
N GLY A 238 -10.81 -6.62 -6.28
CA GLY A 238 -10.59 -5.40 -7.04
C GLY A 238 -10.98 -5.50 -8.52
N PRO A 239 -10.96 -4.37 -9.24
CA PRO A 239 -11.18 -4.34 -10.69
C PRO A 239 -10.11 -5.16 -11.44
N THR A 240 -10.38 -5.48 -12.70
CA THR A 240 -9.42 -6.16 -13.59
C THR A 240 -8.12 -5.35 -13.72
N LEU A 241 -6.99 -6.06 -13.75
CA LEU A 241 -5.67 -5.48 -14.05
C LEU A 241 -5.68 -4.82 -15.45
N TRP A 242 -5.33 -3.54 -15.51
CA TRP A 242 -5.05 -2.85 -16.76
C TRP A 242 -3.58 -3.02 -17.12
N LYS A 243 -3.31 -3.57 -18.30
CA LYS A 243 -1.95 -3.99 -18.72
C LYS A 243 -1.19 -2.95 -19.54
N GLY A 244 -1.79 -1.78 -19.80
CA GLY A 244 -1.23 -0.76 -20.69
C GLY A 244 -1.77 -0.86 -22.10
#